data_AF-A0AAW5Z974-F1
#
_entry.id   AF-A0AAW5Z974-F1
#
_cell.length_a   1.000
_cell.length_b   1.000
_cell.length_c   1.000
_cell.angle_alpha   90.00
_cell.angle_beta   90.00
_cell.angle_gamma   90.00
#
_symmetry.space_group_name_H-M   'P 1'
#
loop_
_entity.id
_entity.type
_entity.pdbx_description
1 polymer ?
#
loop_
_entity_poly.entity_id
_entity_poly.type
_entity_poly.pdbx_seq_one_letter_code
_entity_poly.pdbx_strand_id
1 'polypeptide(L)' 'MLAKDKTNLKIEEIRMHKHHEIHRVKPLMPALCRIRQGKKVINWETHSLTVDNNQIILFPCGYEFYIANYPEAGLYLAEM' A
#
# COMPACT_ATOMS: atom_id res chain seq x y z
N MET A 1 -26.86 20.47 -8.42
CA MET A 1 -25.72 21.28 -7.93
C MET A 1 -24.73 20.31 -7.31
N LEU A 2 -23.73 19.84 -8.07
CA LEU A 2 -22.72 18.92 -7.54
C LEU A 2 -21.75 19.74 -6.68
N ALA A 3 -21.56 19.30 -5.43
CA ALA A 3 -20.65 19.95 -4.50
C ALA A 3 -19.25 20.06 -5.12
N LYS A 4 -18.74 21.30 -5.20
CA LYS A 4 -17.33 21.60 -5.46
C LYS A 4 -16.52 21.35 -4.18
N ASP A 5 -16.63 20.14 -3.62
CA ASP A 5 -15.78 19.75 -2.50
C ASP A 5 -14.49 19.19 -3.09
N LYS A 6 -13.36 19.78 -2.66
CA LYS A 6 -12.03 19.30 -3.00
C LYS A 6 -11.93 17.82 -2.60
N THR A 7 -11.93 16.93 -3.57
CA THR A 7 -11.62 15.52 -3.34
C THR A 7 -10.15 15.45 -2.90
N ASN A 8 -9.90 15.11 -1.63
CA ASN A 8 -8.55 14.86 -1.08
C ASN A 8 -7.99 13.50 -1.57
N LEU A 9 -8.28 13.12 -2.81
CA LEU A 9 -7.74 11.93 -3.44
C LEU A 9 -6.42 12.30 -4.09
N LYS A 10 -5.33 11.78 -3.53
CA LYS A 10 -3.99 11.89 -4.09
C LYS A 10 -3.59 10.50 -4.56
N ILE A 11 -2.93 10.42 -5.70
CA ILE A 11 -2.28 9.19 -6.18
C ILE A 11 -0.79 9.45 -6.09
N GLU A 12 -0.09 8.63 -5.33
CA GLU A 12 1.35 8.62 -5.18
C GLU A 12 1.93 7.31 -5.71
N GLU A 13 3.08 7.40 -6.39
CA GLU A 13 3.83 6.23 -6.82
C GLU A 13 4.83 5.81 -5.76
N ILE A 14 4.86 4.53 -5.43
CA ILE A 14 5.84 3.90 -4.57
C ILE A 14 6.73 3.00 -5.43
N ARG A 15 8.02 3.34 -5.51
CA ARG A 15 9.00 2.62 -6.33
C ARG A 15 10.19 2.16 -5.49
N MET A 16 10.58 0.90 -5.64
CA MET A 16 11.73 0.32 -4.95
C MET A 16 12.46 -0.70 -5.84
N HIS A 17 13.78 -0.76 -5.76
CA HIS A 17 14.61 -1.73 -6.52
C HIS A 17 15.21 -2.84 -5.63
N LYS A 18 14.95 -2.77 -4.33
CA LYS A 18 15.38 -3.74 -3.33
C LYS A 18 14.22 -4.05 -2.40
N HIS A 19 14.32 -5.19 -1.71
CA HIS A 19 13.41 -5.53 -0.64
C HIS A 19 13.47 -4.45 0.45
N HIS A 20 12.31 -3.93 0.82
CA HIS A 20 12.17 -3.00 1.94
C HIS A 20 11.15 -3.53 2.93
N GLU A 21 11.52 -3.49 4.20
CA GLU A 21 10.65 -3.76 5.33
C GLU A 21 10.45 -2.47 6.12
N ILE A 22 9.20 -2.16 6.44
CA ILE A 22 8.83 -0.99 7.21
C ILE A 22 7.99 -1.48 8.38
N HIS A 23 8.47 -1.21 9.58
CA HIS A 23 7.79 -1.57 10.82
C HIS A 23 6.95 -0.38 11.31
N ARG A 24 5.85 -0.70 11.98
CA ARG A 24 5.05 0.25 12.76
C ARG A 24 4.43 1.39 11.95
N VAL A 25 3.98 1.09 10.73
CA VAL A 25 3.30 2.06 9.86
C VAL A 25 1.86 2.24 10.34
N LYS A 26 1.48 3.46 10.73
CA LYS A 26 0.11 3.78 11.13
C LYS A 26 -0.48 4.84 10.19
N PRO A 27 -1.29 4.44 9.18
CA PRO A 27 -1.94 5.38 8.28
C PRO A 27 -2.82 6.37 9.05
N LEU A 28 -2.61 7.67 8.81
CA LEU A 28 -3.42 8.74 9.39
C LEU A 28 -4.80 8.85 8.70
N MET A 29 -4.88 8.40 7.46
CA MET A 29 -6.07 8.36 6.62
C MET A 29 -6.15 6.98 5.95
N PRO A 30 -7.36 6.49 5.63
CA PRO A 30 -7.47 5.28 4.82
C PRO A 30 -6.86 5.50 3.43
N ALA A 31 -6.25 4.46 2.88
CA ALA A 31 -5.62 4.51 1.57
C ALA A 31 -5.93 3.24 0.76
N LEU A 32 -5.96 3.36 -0.56
CA LEU A 32 -6.06 2.22 -1.47
C LEU A 32 -4.70 2.01 -2.12
N CYS A 33 -4.15 0.81 -2.04
CA CYS A 33 -2.89 0.50 -2.71
C CYS A 33 -3.10 -0.53 -3.80
N ARG A 34 -2.60 -0.24 -4.99
CA ARG A 34 -2.56 -1.19 -6.11
C ARG A 34 -1.13 -1.53 -6.43
N ILE A 35 -0.81 -2.81 -6.43
CA ILE A 35 0.51 -3.28 -6.87
C ILE A 35 0.50 -3.36 -8.40
N ARG A 36 1.54 -2.84 -9.04
CA ARG A 36 1.74 -2.93 -10.49
C ARG A 36 2.80 -3.96 -10.85
N GLN A 37 3.82 -4.10 -10.01
CA GLN A 37 4.89 -5.09 -10.15
C GLN A 37 5.48 -5.45 -8.79
N GLY A 38 5.83 -6.72 -8.60
CA GLY A 38 6.31 -7.23 -7.32
C GLY A 38 5.18 -7.69 -6.40
N LYS A 39 5.52 -7.94 -5.14
CA LYS A 39 4.59 -8.42 -4.11
C LYS A 39 4.68 -7.55 -2.88
N LYS A 40 3.57 -7.34 -2.20
CA LYS A 40 3.53 -6.68 -0.89
C LYS A 40 3.02 -7.68 0.15
N VAL A 41 3.75 -7.82 1.25
CA VAL A 41 3.27 -8.51 2.45
C VAL A 41 2.88 -7.46 3.48
N ILE A 42 1.70 -7.64 4.08
CA ILE A 42 1.16 -6.76 5.11
C ILE A 42 0.73 -7.61 6.28
N ASN A 43 1.18 -7.25 7.48
CA ASN A 43 0.74 -7.87 8.72
C ASN A 43 0.17 -6.80 9.65
N TRP A 44 -0.97 -7.08 10.27
CA TRP A 44 -1.56 -6.27 11.34
C TRP A 44 -2.37 -7.17 12.26
N GLU A 45 -2.24 -6.97 13.57
CA GLU A 45 -2.90 -7.82 14.57
C GLU A 45 -2.69 -9.33 14.28
N THR A 46 -3.76 -10.09 14.06
CA THR A 46 -3.73 -11.51 13.71
C THR A 46 -3.82 -11.77 12.20
N HIS A 47 -3.81 -10.72 11.37
CA HIS A 47 -3.98 -10.80 9.93
C HIS A 47 -2.63 -10.75 9.22
N SER A 48 -2.50 -11.57 8.17
CA SER A 48 -1.38 -11.55 7.25
C SER A 48 -1.91 -11.66 5.84
N LEU A 49 -1.45 -10.77 4.96
CA LEU A 49 -1.87 -10.70 3.57
C LEU A 49 -0.64 -10.58 2.67
N THR A 50 -0.58 -11.42 1.64
CA THR A 50 0.36 -11.27 0.53
C THR A 50 -0.42 -10.89 -0.71
N VAL A 51 -0.03 -9.78 -1.34
CA VAL A 51 -0.77 -9.14 -2.42
C VAL A 51 0.14 -8.95 -3.62
N ASP A 52 -0.34 -9.34 -4.80
CA ASP A 52 0.28 -9.10 -6.09
C ASP A 52 -0.54 -8.10 -6.92
N ASN A 53 -0.27 -8.03 -8.23
CA ASN A 53 -0.89 -7.08 -9.13
C ASN A 53 -2.37 -7.36 -9.49
N ASN A 54 -2.96 -8.46 -9.01
CA ASN A 54 -4.36 -8.82 -9.27
C ASN A 54 -5.33 -8.29 -8.20
N GLN A 55 -4.81 -7.66 -7.15
CA GLN A 55 -5.57 -7.27 -5.97
C GLN A 55 -5.33 -5.79 -5.62
N ILE A 56 -6.34 -5.17 -5.04
CA ILE A 56 -6.25 -3.82 -4.45
C ILE A 56 -6.40 -3.97 -2.94
N ILE A 57 -5.53 -3.27 -2.22
CA ILE A 57 -5.47 -3.30 -0.76
C ILE A 57 -6.17 -2.07 -0.24
N LEU A 58 -7.12 -2.26 0.69
CA LEU A 58 -7.60 -1.17 1.53
C LEU A 58 -6.77 -1.15 2.81
N PHE A 59 -6.02 -0.08 3.03
CA PHE A 59 -5.36 0.22 4.29
C PHE A 59 -6.32 0.98 5.20
N PRO A 60 -6.91 0.34 6.24
CA PRO A 60 -7.71 1.06 7.22
C PRO A 60 -6.82 1.97 8.06
N CYS A 61 -7.34 3.15 8.43
CA CYS A 61 -6.67 4.02 9.39
C CYS A 61 -6.77 3.46 10.82
N GLY A 62 -5.81 3.81 11.66
CA GLY A 62 -5.86 3.47 13.10
C GLY A 62 -5.15 2.19 13.51
N TYR A 63 -4.82 1.31 12.56
CA TYR A 63 -4.03 0.10 12.80
C TYR A 63 -2.53 0.34 12.58
N GLU A 64 -1.70 -0.39 13.32
CA GLU A 64 -0.26 -0.43 13.13
C GLU A 64 0.09 -1.63 12.24
N PHE A 65 0.77 -1.36 11.11
CA PHE A 65 1.13 -2.35 10.11
C PHE A 65 2.64 -2.61 10.11
N TYR A 66 2.99 -3.86 9.84
CA TYR A 66 4.27 -4.22 9.24
C TYR A 66 4.08 -4.44 7.74
N ILE A 67 4.95 -3.83 6.93
CA ILE A 67 4.88 -3.88 5.47
C ILE A 67 6.22 -4.34 4.91
N ALA A 68 6.21 -5.34 4.05
CA ALA A 68 7.37 -5.75 3.27
C ALA A 68 7.05 -5.69 1.77
N ASN A 69 7.88 -4.97 1.01
CA ASN A 69 7.75 -4.81 -0.44
C ASN A 69 8.84 -5.61 -1.14
N TYR A 70 8.46 -6.62 -1.92
CA TYR A 70 9.35 -7.51 -2.64
C TYR A 70 9.38 -7.15 -4.13
N PRO A 71 10.52 -6.67 -4.66
CA PRO A 71 10.71 -6.48 -6.09
C PRO A 71 10.62 -7.80 -6.86
N GLU A 72 10.04 -7.74 -8.05
CA GLU A 72 10.06 -8.81 -9.04
C GLU A 72 10.82 -8.32 -10.27
N ALA A 73 11.72 -9.13 -10.80
CA ALA A 73 12.65 -8.71 -11.86
C ALA A 73 13.42 -7.41 -11.52
N GLY A 74 13.74 -7.19 -10.24
CA GLY A 74 14.50 -6.02 -9.76
C GLY A 74 13.67 -4.74 -9.55
N LEU A 75 12.34 -4.79 -9.72
CA LEU A 75 11.47 -3.63 -9.51
C LEU A 75 10.22 -3.99 -8.69
N TYR A 76 9.92 -3.14 -7.71
CA TYR A 76 8.63 -3.07 -7.04
C TYR A 76 7.99 -1.73 -7.42
N LEU A 77 6.72 -1.77 -7.85
CA LEU A 77 5.94 -0.61 -8.25
C LEU A 77 4.53 -0.72 -7.69
N ALA A 78 4.08 0.31 -6.99
CA ALA A 78 2.72 0.43 -6.50
C ALA A 78 2.20 1.87 -6.59
N GLU A 79 0.89 2.01 -6.57
CA GLU A 79 0.20 3.30 -6.48
C GLU A 79 -0.62 3.31 -5.19
N MET A 80 -0.66 4.44 -4.48
CA MET A 80 -1.41 4.63 -3.23
C MET A 80 -2.15 5.97 -3.20
#